data_AF-A0A7J2S8J4-F1
#
_entry.id   AF-A0A7J2S8J4-F1
#
_cell.length_a   1.000
_cell.length_b   1.000
_cell.length_c   1.000
_cell.angle_alpha   90.00
_cell.angle_beta   90.00
_cell.angle_gamma   90.00
#
_symmetry.space_group_name_H-M   'P 1'
#
loop_
_entity.id
_entity.type
_entity.pdbx_description
1 polymer ?
#
loop_
_entity_poly.entity_id
_entity_poly.type
_entity_poly.pdbx_seq_one_letter_code
_entity_poly.pdbx_strand_id
1 'polypeptide(L)'
;MGEDNIHRTTIYIPKKLYIIAKSMDINMSQSFSKYLEQLIKEDPETIIMKEIEEYKEKIRQLEAKLQIIREKKKQQQEKEKAIENVAQRIAEWLSKRLFNIPETDSNRFMRKTKEIIIKNYGVNIDENTLYDFAEKIKGNGGLKKEDIMEVLEIA
;
A
#
# COMPACT_ATOMS: atom_id res chain seq x y z
N MET A 1 19.08 -26.78 16.30
CA MET A 1 18.34 -27.79 17.09
C MET A 1 17.60 -28.67 16.09
N GLY A 2 18.14 -29.83 15.75
CA GLY A 2 17.58 -30.70 14.70
C GLY A 2 17.91 -32.19 14.91
N GLU A 3 18.30 -32.56 16.13
CA GLU A 3 18.60 -33.96 16.48
C GLU A 3 17.32 -34.80 16.68
N ASP A 4 16.17 -34.15 16.94
CA ASP A 4 14.89 -34.83 17.23
C ASP A 4 14.26 -35.55 16.02
N ASN A 5 14.73 -35.31 14.80
CA ASN A 5 14.20 -35.95 13.57
C ASN A 5 15.16 -36.99 12.95
N ILE A 6 16.21 -37.41 13.67
CA ILE A 6 17.15 -38.42 13.16
C ILE A 6 16.75 -39.81 13.66
N HIS A 7 16.09 -40.59 12.81
CA HIS A 7 15.85 -42.01 13.08
C HIS A 7 17.12 -42.83 12.78
N ARG A 8 17.75 -43.37 13.84
CA ARG A 8 18.93 -44.24 13.72
C ARG A 8 18.51 -45.69 13.58
N THR A 9 18.89 -46.33 12.48
CA THR A 9 18.64 -47.75 12.23
C THR A 9 19.95 -48.49 12.00
N THR A 10 20.13 -49.63 12.65
CA THR A 10 21.29 -50.50 12.47
C THR A 10 21.00 -51.58 11.45
N ILE A 11 21.92 -51.78 10.50
CA ILE A 11 21.79 -52.81 9.46
C ILE A 11 22.94 -53.79 9.60
N TYR A 12 22.61 -55.08 9.65
CA TYR A 12 23.59 -56.15 9.75
C TYR A 12 24.03 -56.60 8.36
N ILE A 13 25.35 -56.63 8.15
CA ILE A 13 25.95 -57.08 6.90
C ILE A 13 26.67 -58.42 7.16
N PRO A 14 26.46 -59.45 6.32
CA PRO A 14 27.22 -60.69 6.40
C PRO A 14 28.74 -60.46 6.32
N LYS A 15 29.50 -61.13 7.19
CA LYS A 15 30.97 -60.99 7.31
C LYS A 15 31.72 -61.13 5.98
N LYS A 16 31.25 -62.03 5.10
CA LYS A 16 31.81 -62.25 3.76
C LYS A 16 31.74 -61.00 2.88
N LEU A 17 30.61 -60.28 2.91
CA LEU A 17 30.41 -59.06 2.13
C LEU A 17 31.24 -57.90 2.68
N TYR A 18 31.37 -57.80 4.01
CA TYR A 18 32.24 -56.81 4.63
C TYR A 18 33.71 -56.99 4.20
N ILE A 19 34.20 -58.24 4.19
CA ILE A 19 35.58 -58.54 3.78
C ILE A 19 35.81 -58.19 2.30
N ILE A 20 34.85 -58.51 1.43
CA ILE A 20 34.92 -58.18 0.00
C ILE A 20 34.95 -56.66 -0.19
N ALA A 21 34.02 -55.92 0.42
CA ALA A 21 33.97 -54.46 0.34
C ALA A 21 35.26 -53.81 0.83
N LYS A 22 35.83 -54.30 1.95
CA LYS A 22 37.11 -53.83 2.49
C LYS A 22 38.28 -54.11 1.54
N SER A 23 38.29 -55.27 0.87
CA SER A 23 39.35 -55.61 -0.10
C SER A 23 39.32 -54.73 -1.36
N MET A 24 38.17 -54.11 -1.64
CA MET A 24 37.96 -53.19 -2.77
C MET A 24 37.99 -51.72 -2.33
N ASP A 25 38.38 -51.43 -1.09
CA ASP A 25 38.41 -50.09 -0.48
C ASP A 25 37.06 -49.34 -0.54
N ILE A 26 35.94 -50.08 -0.51
CA ILE A 26 34.59 -49.50 -0.60
C ILE A 26 34.11 -49.07 0.79
N ASN A 27 33.82 -47.78 0.95
CA ASN A 27 33.13 -47.26 2.14
C ASN A 27 31.63 -47.56 2.09
N MET A 28 31.21 -48.63 2.77
CA MET A 28 29.83 -49.09 2.81
C MET A 28 28.83 -48.06 3.34
N SER A 29 29.24 -47.17 4.26
CA SER A 29 28.35 -46.14 4.81
C SER A 29 27.95 -45.09 3.76
N GLN A 30 28.89 -44.68 2.92
CA GLN A 30 28.65 -43.73 1.84
C GLN A 30 27.83 -44.36 0.71
N SER A 31 28.14 -45.60 0.33
CA SER A 31 27.39 -46.33 -0.71
C SER A 31 25.94 -46.58 -0.29
N PHE A 32 25.71 -46.92 0.98
CA PHE A 32 24.38 -47.13 1.51
C PHE A 32 23.57 -45.83 1.63
N SER A 33 24.22 -44.73 2.03
CA SER A 33 23.59 -43.40 2.05
C SER A 33 23.16 -42.98 0.65
N LYS A 34 24.02 -43.15 -0.36
CA LYS A 34 23.67 -42.88 -1.77
C LYS A 34 22.53 -43.76 -2.28
N TYR A 35 22.47 -45.03 -1.86
CA TYR A 35 21.38 -45.94 -2.21
C TYR A 35 20.05 -45.50 -1.60
N LEU A 36 20.04 -45.11 -0.32
CA LEU A 36 18.86 -44.54 0.32
C LEU A 36 18.43 -43.23 -0.33
N GLU A 37 19.37 -42.32 -0.64
CA GLU A 37 19.08 -41.08 -1.39
C GLU A 37 18.46 -41.37 -2.76
N GLN A 38 18.89 -42.43 -3.45
CA GLN A 38 18.29 -42.85 -4.72
C GLN A 38 16.87 -43.42 -4.55
N LEU A 39 16.60 -44.15 -3.47
CA LEU A 39 15.26 -44.67 -3.14
C LEU A 39 14.29 -43.58 -2.67
N ILE A 40 14.80 -42.52 -2.05
CA ILE A 40 14.02 -41.40 -1.50
C ILE A 40 13.79 -40.30 -2.53
N LYS A 41 14.33 -40.41 -3.76
CA LYS A 41 14.01 -39.46 -4.85
C LYS A 41 12.50 -39.41 -5.04
N GLU A 42 11.87 -38.36 -4.52
CA GLU A 42 10.47 -38.04 -4.77
C GLU A 42 10.28 -38.00 -6.29
N ASP A 43 9.20 -38.60 -6.74
CA ASP A 43 8.84 -38.63 -8.15
C ASP A 43 8.86 -37.18 -8.71
N PRO A 44 9.61 -36.90 -9.80
CA PRO A 44 9.75 -35.55 -10.33
C PRO A 44 8.41 -34.86 -10.59
N GLU A 45 7.37 -35.61 -10.96
CA GLU A 45 6.00 -35.11 -11.12
C GLU A 45 5.44 -34.57 -9.79
N THR A 46 5.67 -35.28 -8.68
CA THR A 46 5.23 -34.87 -7.34
C THR A 46 5.92 -33.60 -6.88
N ILE A 47 7.22 -33.44 -7.17
CA ILE A 47 7.98 -32.22 -6.84
C ILE A 47 7.39 -31.03 -7.62
N ILE A 48 7.21 -31.18 -8.93
CA ILE A 48 6.65 -30.13 -9.79
C ILE A 48 5.22 -29.76 -9.36
N MET A 49 4.40 -30.75 -8.99
CA MET A 49 3.04 -30.52 -8.48
C MET A 49 3.03 -29.69 -7.19
N LYS A 50 3.93 -29.97 -6.24
CA LYS A 50 4.08 -29.16 -5.02
C LYS A 50 4.48 -27.72 -5.34
N GLU A 51 5.45 -27.52 -6.23
CA GLU A 51 5.87 -26.18 -6.65
C GLU A 51 4.72 -25.40 -7.31
N ILE A 52 3.94 -26.04 -8.19
CA ILE A 52 2.75 -25.44 -8.79
C ILE A 52 1.74 -25.00 -7.72
N GLU A 53 1.49 -25.84 -6.72
CA GLU A 53 0.56 -25.55 -5.63
C GLU A 53 1.05 -24.35 -4.78
N GLU A 54 2.35 -24.30 -4.48
CA GLU A 54 2.97 -23.17 -3.80
C GLU A 54 2.89 -21.86 -4.61
N TYR A 55 3.11 -21.92 -5.92
CA TYR A 55 2.98 -20.75 -6.79
C TYR A 55 1.53 -20.27 -6.88
N LYS A 56 0.55 -21.18 -6.94
CA LYS A 56 -0.88 -20.83 -6.89
C LYS A 56 -1.22 -20.10 -5.59
N GLU A 57 -0.72 -20.57 -4.46
CA GLU A 57 -0.99 -19.92 -3.17
C GLU A 57 -0.34 -18.52 -3.10
N LYS A 58 0.88 -18.36 -3.61
CA LYS A 58 1.52 -17.05 -3.76
C LYS A 58 0.69 -16.11 -4.64
N ILE A 59 0.14 -16.59 -5.75
CA ILE A 59 -0.72 -15.80 -6.65
C ILE A 59 -1.97 -15.32 -5.89
N ARG A 60 -2.68 -16.20 -5.17
CA ARG A 60 -3.86 -15.82 -4.37
C ARG A 60 -3.54 -14.73 -3.36
N GLN A 61 -2.40 -14.85 -2.66
CA GLN A 61 -1.96 -13.83 -1.70
C GLN A 61 -1.67 -12.48 -2.36
N LEU A 62 -1.06 -12.49 -3.55
CA LEU A 62 -0.80 -11.28 -4.32
C LEU A 62 -2.09 -10.65 -4.85
N GLU A 63 -3.05 -11.45 -5.30
CA GLU A 63 -4.37 -10.98 -5.74
C GLU A 63 -5.15 -10.32 -4.59
N ALA A 64 -5.14 -10.92 -3.40
CA ALA A 64 -5.76 -10.33 -2.21
C ALA A 64 -5.10 -8.99 -1.83
N LYS A 65 -3.77 -8.91 -1.87
CA LYS A 65 -3.04 -7.65 -1.65
C LYS A 65 -3.39 -6.59 -2.70
N LEU A 66 -3.51 -6.99 -3.97
CA LEU A 66 -3.88 -6.09 -5.06
C LEU A 66 -5.30 -5.53 -4.87
N GLN A 67 -6.24 -6.36 -4.43
CA GLN A 67 -7.61 -5.91 -4.15
C GLN A 67 -7.63 -4.84 -3.05
N ILE A 68 -6.91 -5.04 -1.95
CA ILE A 68 -6.78 -4.07 -0.86
C ILE A 68 -6.21 -2.74 -1.37
N ILE A 69 -5.17 -2.79 -2.22
CA ILE A 69 -4.58 -1.59 -2.80
C ILE A 69 -5.59 -0.85 -3.70
N ARG A 70 -6.35 -1.58 -4.52
CA ARG A 70 -7.39 -0.99 -5.38
C ARG A 70 -8.49 -0.32 -4.57
N GLU A 71 -8.96 -0.95 -3.51
CA GLU A 71 -9.98 -0.37 -2.62
C GLU A 71 -9.47 0.89 -1.92
N LYS A 72 -8.23 0.86 -1.39
CA LYS A 72 -7.60 2.05 -0.80
C LYS A 72 -7.48 3.19 -1.81
N LYS A 73 -7.06 2.90 -3.04
CA LYS A 73 -6.95 3.91 -4.10
C LYS A 73 -8.31 4.51 -4.46
N LYS A 74 -9.35 3.67 -4.53
CA LYS A 74 -10.72 4.13 -4.78
C LYS A 74 -11.22 5.06 -3.66
N GLN A 75 -11.03 4.66 -2.41
CA GLN A 75 -11.41 5.49 -1.25
C GLN A 75 -10.65 6.82 -1.22
N GLN A 76 -9.35 6.80 -1.57
CA GLN A 76 -8.56 8.02 -1.65
C GLN A 76 -9.07 8.95 -2.76
N GLN A 77 -9.36 8.42 -3.95
CA GLN A 77 -9.93 9.20 -5.05
C GLN A 77 -11.32 9.77 -4.71
N GLU A 78 -12.14 9.03 -3.96
CA GLU A 78 -13.44 9.53 -3.48
C GLU A 78 -13.26 10.67 -2.47
N LYS A 79 -12.28 10.57 -1.57
CA LYS A 79 -11.93 11.66 -0.63
C LYS A 79 -11.41 12.89 -1.37
N GLU A 80 -10.49 12.71 -2.33
CA GLU A 80 -9.96 13.79 -3.16
C GLU A 80 -11.10 14.51 -3.92
N LYS A 81 -12.01 13.76 -4.55
CA LYS A 81 -13.20 14.34 -5.20
C LYS A 81 -14.11 15.08 -4.22
N ALA A 82 -14.29 14.57 -3.00
CA ALA A 82 -15.09 15.25 -1.99
C ALA A 82 -14.46 16.60 -1.60
N ILE A 83 -13.13 16.64 -1.44
CA ILE A 83 -12.38 17.86 -1.16
C ILE A 83 -12.49 18.84 -2.33
N GLU A 84 -12.31 18.38 -3.57
CA GLU A 84 -12.47 19.22 -4.77
C GLU A 84 -13.87 19.84 -4.86
N ASN A 85 -14.92 19.06 -4.56
CA ASN A 85 -16.30 19.56 -4.56
C ASN A 85 -16.52 20.63 -3.48
N VAL A 86 -15.93 20.46 -2.30
CA VAL A 86 -16.00 21.46 -1.23
C VAL A 86 -15.24 22.72 -1.64
N ALA A 87 -14.03 22.59 -2.18
CA ALA A 87 -13.22 23.69 -2.67
C ALA A 87 -13.95 24.49 -3.77
N GLN A 88 -14.59 23.81 -4.72
CA GLN A 88 -15.41 24.44 -5.76
C GLN A 88 -16.57 25.25 -5.16
N ARG A 89 -17.30 24.70 -4.18
CA ARG A 89 -18.41 25.41 -3.52
C ARG A 89 -17.95 26.63 -2.75
N ILE A 90 -16.80 26.54 -2.08
CA ILE A 90 -16.19 27.68 -1.38
C ILE A 90 -15.77 28.75 -2.40
N ALA A 91 -15.12 28.36 -3.50
CA ALA A 91 -14.66 29.28 -4.55
C ALA A 91 -15.83 30.06 -5.16
N GLU A 92 -16.92 29.38 -5.52
CA GLU A 92 -18.13 30.01 -6.06
C GLU A 92 -18.78 30.97 -5.06
N TRP A 93 -18.87 30.56 -3.80
CA TRP A 93 -19.47 31.39 -2.75
C TRP A 93 -18.61 32.63 -2.46
N LEU A 94 -17.31 32.45 -2.32
CA LEU A 94 -16.36 33.55 -2.11
C LEU A 94 -16.35 34.50 -3.30
N SER A 95 -16.37 33.99 -4.52
CA SER A 95 -16.44 34.81 -5.74
C SER A 95 -17.63 35.76 -5.70
N LYS A 96 -18.83 35.25 -5.38
CA LYS A 96 -20.05 36.07 -5.28
C LYS A 96 -20.00 37.06 -4.13
N ARG A 97 -19.44 36.64 -3.01
CA ARG A 97 -19.42 37.44 -1.78
C ARG A 97 -18.41 38.58 -1.87
N LEU A 98 -17.16 38.26 -2.22
CA LEU A 98 -16.06 39.22 -2.30
C LEU A 98 -16.19 40.17 -3.51
N PHE A 99 -16.99 39.82 -4.53
CA PHE A 99 -17.33 40.77 -5.59
C PHE A 99 -18.05 42.03 -5.05
N ASN A 100 -18.80 41.90 -3.96
CA ASN A 100 -19.63 42.96 -3.39
C ASN A 100 -19.04 43.55 -2.10
N ILE A 101 -17.71 43.67 -1.99
CA ILE A 101 -17.05 44.22 -0.80
C ILE A 101 -17.43 45.71 -0.65
N PRO A 102 -17.96 46.13 0.51
CA PRO A 102 -18.23 47.54 0.78
C PRO A 102 -16.92 48.31 1.02
N GLU A 103 -16.78 49.48 0.39
CA GLU A 103 -15.58 50.32 0.47
C GLU A 103 -15.32 50.86 1.89
N THR A 104 -16.39 51.16 2.64
CA THR A 104 -16.31 51.80 3.96
C THR A 104 -16.17 50.84 5.14
N ASP A 105 -16.51 49.56 4.96
CA ASP A 105 -16.64 48.58 6.05
C ASP A 105 -15.92 47.25 5.74
N SER A 106 -14.92 47.32 4.84
CA SER A 106 -14.20 46.17 4.28
C SER A 106 -13.60 45.24 5.34
N ASN A 107 -12.93 45.79 6.37
CA ASN A 107 -12.30 44.98 7.43
C ASN A 107 -13.34 44.17 8.22
N ARG A 108 -14.48 44.79 8.54
CA ARG A 108 -15.59 44.11 9.23
C ARG A 108 -16.23 43.05 8.34
N PHE A 109 -16.34 43.34 7.04
CA PHE A 109 -16.84 42.41 6.05
C PHE A 109 -15.94 41.17 5.91
N MET A 110 -14.62 41.35 5.88
CA MET A 110 -13.65 40.24 5.81
C MET A 110 -13.71 39.36 7.06
N ARG A 111 -13.74 39.95 8.26
CA ARG A 111 -13.94 39.21 9.52
C ARG A 111 -15.19 38.35 9.52
N LYS A 112 -16.33 38.92 9.14
CA LYS A 112 -17.59 38.17 9.02
C LYS A 112 -17.51 37.08 7.95
N THR A 113 -16.80 37.33 6.86
CA THR A 113 -16.62 36.35 5.78
C THR A 113 -15.81 35.16 6.27
N LYS A 114 -14.72 35.40 7.01
CA LYS A 114 -13.94 34.38 7.70
C LYS A 114 -14.78 33.57 8.68
N GLU A 115 -15.55 34.21 9.55
CA GLU A 115 -16.44 33.53 10.52
C GLU A 115 -17.43 32.59 9.83
N ILE A 116 -18.01 33.02 8.71
CA ILE A 116 -18.97 32.21 7.96
C ILE A 116 -18.28 31.02 7.29
N ILE A 117 -17.06 31.18 6.77
CA ILE A 117 -16.32 30.07 6.16
C ILE A 117 -15.96 29.00 7.20
N ILE A 118 -15.46 29.44 8.36
CA ILE A 118 -15.17 28.53 9.47
C ILE A 118 -16.43 27.80 9.92
N LYS A 119 -17.55 28.52 10.07
CA LYS A 119 -18.81 27.93 10.54
C LYS A 119 -19.45 26.96 9.53
N ASN A 120 -19.46 27.32 8.25
CA ASN A 120 -20.18 26.57 7.23
C ASN A 120 -19.35 25.45 6.60
N TYR A 121 -18.03 25.61 6.57
CA TYR A 121 -17.12 24.70 5.87
C TYR A 121 -16.00 24.14 6.77
N GLY A 122 -15.83 24.65 7.99
CA GLY A 122 -14.77 24.20 8.91
C GLY A 122 -13.37 24.67 8.52
N VAL A 123 -13.26 25.58 7.55
CA VAL A 123 -11.97 26.02 6.99
C VAL A 123 -11.58 27.36 7.61
N ASN A 124 -10.34 27.47 8.09
CA ASN A 124 -9.82 28.72 8.64
C ASN A 124 -8.96 29.44 7.60
N ILE A 125 -9.58 30.37 6.86
CA ILE A 125 -8.88 31.25 5.92
C ILE A 125 -8.58 32.57 6.64
N ASP A 126 -7.33 32.99 6.60
CA ASP A 126 -6.86 34.24 7.18
C ASP A 126 -7.32 35.46 6.36
N GLU A 127 -7.37 36.62 7.03
CA GLU A 127 -7.93 37.83 6.44
C GLU A 127 -7.10 38.33 5.26
N ASN A 128 -5.77 38.15 5.30
CA ASN A 128 -4.86 38.52 4.20
C ASN A 128 -5.17 37.73 2.93
N THR A 129 -5.31 36.40 3.04
CA THR A 129 -5.70 35.56 1.91
C THR A 129 -7.08 35.92 1.35
N LEU A 130 -8.02 36.37 2.19
CA LEU A 130 -9.31 36.89 1.71
C LEU A 130 -9.17 38.19 0.91
N TYR A 131 -8.21 39.07 1.25
CA TYR A 131 -7.89 40.25 0.45
C TYR A 131 -7.25 39.86 -0.89
N ASP A 132 -6.30 38.92 -0.89
CA ASP A 132 -5.68 38.43 -2.12
C ASP A 132 -6.72 37.81 -3.08
N PHE A 133 -7.67 37.06 -2.53
CA PHE A 133 -8.81 36.54 -3.28
C PHE A 133 -9.69 37.64 -3.85
N ALA A 134 -9.95 38.71 -3.10
CA ALA A 134 -10.73 39.83 -3.60
C ALA A 134 -10.04 40.55 -4.77
N GLU A 135 -8.73 40.74 -4.70
CA GLU A 135 -7.94 41.30 -5.80
C GLU A 135 -7.97 40.39 -7.03
N LYS A 136 -7.82 39.08 -6.83
CA LYS A 136 -7.89 38.08 -7.90
C LYS A 136 -9.26 38.03 -8.58
N ILE A 137 -10.35 38.19 -7.82
CA ILE A 137 -11.71 38.28 -8.38
C ILE A 137 -11.86 39.52 -9.26
N LYS A 138 -11.30 40.66 -8.86
CA LYS A 138 -11.33 41.89 -9.67
C LYS A 138 -10.57 41.74 -11.00
N GLY A 139 -9.50 40.95 -11.02
CA GLY A 139 -8.70 40.68 -12.23
C GLY A 139 -9.29 39.60 -13.14
N ASN A 140 -9.80 38.50 -12.55
CA ASN A 140 -10.13 37.27 -13.28
C ASN A 140 -11.63 36.93 -13.32
N GLY A 141 -12.48 37.73 -12.67
CA GLY A 141 -13.93 37.52 -12.63
C GLY A 141 -14.42 36.42 -11.67
N GLY A 142 -13.52 35.80 -10.92
CA GLY A 142 -13.85 34.76 -9.94
C GLY A 142 -12.64 33.98 -9.45
N LEU A 143 -12.85 33.17 -8.41
CA LEU A 143 -11.92 32.17 -7.91
C LEU A 143 -12.22 30.81 -8.53
N LYS A 144 -11.18 30.00 -8.71
CA LYS A 144 -11.30 28.59 -9.09
C LYS A 144 -11.13 27.68 -7.88
N LYS A 145 -11.49 26.40 -8.01
CA LYS A 145 -11.30 25.42 -6.93
C LYS A 145 -9.83 25.27 -6.55
N GLU A 146 -8.91 25.38 -7.51
CA GLU A 146 -7.46 25.27 -7.28
C GLU A 146 -6.98 26.34 -6.27
N ASP A 147 -7.53 27.55 -6.37
CA ASP A 147 -7.19 28.68 -5.48
C ASP A 147 -7.58 28.41 -4.03
N ILE A 148 -8.63 27.62 -3.80
CA ILE A 148 -9.08 27.22 -2.47
C ILE A 148 -8.33 25.97 -2.00
N MET A 149 -8.01 25.04 -2.90
CA MET A 149 -7.26 23.83 -2.55
C MET A 149 -5.86 24.16 -2.01
N GLU A 150 -5.16 25.13 -2.59
CA GLU A 150 -3.86 25.59 -2.07
C GLU A 150 -3.93 26.03 -0.60
N VAL A 151 -5.05 26.62 -0.18
CA VAL A 151 -5.27 27.03 1.21
C VAL A 151 -5.69 25.87 2.10
N LEU A 152 -6.41 24.89 1.54
CA LEU A 152 -6.80 23.67 2.26
C LEU A 152 -5.62 22.73 2.52
N GLU A 153 -4.62 22.72 1.65
CA GLU A 153 -3.41 21.90 1.79
C GLU A 153 -2.40 22.45 2.83
N ILE A 154 -2.57 23.70 3.28
CA ILE A 154 -1.70 24.36 4.29
C ILE A 154 -2.21 24.17 5.74
N ALA A 155 -3.33 23.48 5.95
CA ALA A 155 -3.90 23.19 7.28
C ALA A 155 -3.66 21.73 7.72
#